data_AF-A0A6N7FMI2-F1
#
_entry.id   AF-A0A6N7FMI2-F1
#
_cell.length_a   1.000
_cell.length_b   1.000
_cell.length_c   1.000
_cell.angle_alpha   90.00
_cell.angle_beta   90.00
_cell.angle_gamma   90.00
#
_symmetry.space_group_name_H-M   'P 1'
#
loop_
_entity.id
_entity.type
_entity.pdbx_description
1 polymer ?
#
loop_
_entity_poly.entity_id
_entity_poly.type
_entity_poly.pdbx_seq_one_letter_code
_entity_poly.pdbx_strand_id
1 'polypeptide(L)'
;PDGDGIHAAGNMAMLQTRLAIIDLETGDQPLIEPGGAALVANGEIYNYLELRQELSDVTFATNSDCEPPLHLYRRRGEHFASALRGM
;
A
#
# COMPACT_ATOMS: atom_id res chain seq x y z
N PRO A 1 -7.67 15.38 1.94
CA PRO A 1 -7.33 16.61 2.68
C PRO A 1 -6.76 16.37 4.09
N ASP A 2 -6.76 15.13 4.60
CA ASP A 2 -6.43 14.83 6.00
C ASP A 2 -4.92 14.62 6.22
N GLY A 3 -4.18 14.33 5.16
CA GLY A 3 -2.73 14.18 5.21
C GLY A 3 -2.08 14.47 3.85
N ASP A 4 -0.78 14.72 3.89
CA ASP A 4 0.09 14.82 2.74
C ASP A 4 1.39 14.04 3.01
N GLY A 5 1.98 13.52 1.94
CA GLY A 5 3.21 12.76 2.05
C GLY A 5 4.04 12.80 0.78
N ILE A 6 5.36 12.78 0.97
CA ILE A 6 6.36 12.86 -0.10
C ILE A 6 7.43 11.81 0.17
N HIS A 7 7.73 11.00 -0.85
CA HIS A 7 8.91 10.15 -0.86
C HIS A 7 9.76 10.49 -2.07
N ALA A 8 11.00 10.93 -1.84
CA ALA A 8 11.97 11.24 -2.88
C ALA A 8 13.16 10.27 -2.81
N ALA A 9 13.48 9.63 -3.93
CA ALA A 9 14.59 8.69 -4.07
C ALA A 9 15.30 8.89 -5.41
N GLY A 10 16.55 9.35 -5.37
CA GLY A 10 17.35 9.61 -6.56
C GLY A 10 16.71 10.66 -7.46
N ASN A 11 16.34 10.27 -8.68
CA ASN A 11 15.67 11.11 -9.68
C ASN A 11 14.13 10.93 -9.72
N MET A 12 13.55 10.32 -8.70
CA MET A 12 12.12 10.02 -8.62
C MET A 12 11.51 10.59 -7.33
N ALA A 13 10.27 11.06 -7.43
CA ALA A 13 9.47 11.46 -6.28
C ALA A 13 8.03 10.94 -6.43
N MET A 14 7.45 10.48 -5.31
CA MET A 14 6.03 10.14 -5.20
C MET A 14 5.40 11.07 -4.17
N LEU A 15 4.20 11.57 -4.49
CA LEU A 15 3.46 12.50 -3.65
C LEU A 15 2.04 12.00 -3.52
N GLN A 16 1.45 12.23 -2.36
CA GLN A 16 0.08 11.82 -2.06
C GLN A 16 -0.60 12.86 -1.19
N THR A 17 -1.90 13.06 -1.41
CA THR A 17 -2.79 13.79 -0.50
C THR A 17 -3.91 12.86 -0.10
N ARG A 18 -3.98 12.56 1.20
CA ARG A 18 -4.82 11.51 1.76
C ARG A 18 -6.20 12.02 2.15
N LEU A 19 -7.21 11.23 1.84
CA LEU A 19 -8.48 11.22 2.57
C LEU A 19 -8.44 9.93 3.40
N ALA A 20 -8.43 10.03 4.73
CA ALA A 20 -8.23 8.88 5.59
C ALA A 20 -9.58 8.17 5.83
N ILE A 21 -9.73 6.94 5.33
CA ILE A 21 -10.96 6.14 5.44
C ILE A 21 -10.69 4.85 6.24
N ILE A 22 -9.76 4.01 5.77
CA ILE A 22 -9.28 2.82 6.47
C ILE A 22 -7.91 3.10 7.08
N ASP A 23 -7.75 2.67 8.35
CA ASP A 23 -6.53 2.85 9.16
C ASP A 23 -6.08 4.31 9.29
N LEU A 24 -6.80 5.05 10.11
CA LEU A 24 -6.57 6.48 10.31
C LEU A 24 -5.21 6.79 10.96
N GLU A 25 -4.64 5.86 11.72
CA GLU A 25 -3.46 6.11 12.54
C GLU A 25 -2.15 5.70 11.86
N THR A 26 -2.13 4.58 11.13
CA THR A 26 -0.89 4.06 10.55
C THR A 26 -0.86 4.06 9.02
N GLY A 27 -1.98 4.36 8.36
CA GLY A 27 -2.12 4.22 6.90
C GLY A 27 -1.59 5.38 6.06
N ASP A 28 -0.73 6.24 6.61
CA ASP A 28 -0.19 7.39 5.88
C ASP A 28 0.72 6.94 4.73
N GLN A 29 0.62 7.65 3.60
CA GLN A 29 1.30 7.29 2.36
C GLN A 29 2.33 8.37 1.98
N PRO A 30 3.43 8.01 1.28
CA PRO A 30 3.71 6.72 0.64
C PRO A 30 4.01 5.56 1.61
N LEU A 31 3.46 4.38 1.31
CA LEU A 31 3.80 3.15 2.03
C LEU A 31 5.15 2.65 1.54
N ILE A 32 6.06 2.36 2.46
CA ILE A 32 7.43 1.92 2.14
C ILE A 32 7.70 0.65 2.94
N GLU A 33 8.10 -0.41 2.25
CA GLU A 33 8.51 -1.65 2.90
C GLU A 33 10.04 -1.76 2.97
N PRO A 34 10.60 -2.50 3.96
CA PRO A 34 12.05 -2.55 4.20
C PRO A 34 12.93 -3.01 3.01
N GLY A 35 12.36 -3.76 2.07
CA GLY A 35 13.00 -4.20 0.82
C GLY A 35 13.09 -3.14 -0.28
N GLY A 36 12.62 -1.92 -0.02
CA GLY A 36 12.79 -0.76 -0.88
C GLY A 36 11.68 -0.56 -1.92
N ALA A 37 10.65 -1.42 -1.95
CA ALA A 37 9.44 -1.10 -2.70
C ALA A 37 8.63 -0.03 -1.98
N ALA A 38 7.96 0.83 -2.75
CA ALA A 38 7.13 1.89 -2.23
C ALA A 38 5.85 2.05 -3.06
N LEU A 39 4.77 2.49 -2.42
CA LEU A 39 3.44 2.59 -3.00
C LEU A 39 2.76 3.90 -2.60
N VAL A 40 2.14 4.55 -3.59
CA VAL A 40 1.06 5.51 -3.40
C VAL A 40 -0.19 4.97 -4.09
N ALA A 41 -1.35 5.15 -3.48
CA ALA A 41 -2.62 4.67 -3.97
C ALA A 41 -3.73 5.70 -3.71
N ASN A 42 -4.67 5.78 -4.65
CA ASN A 42 -5.95 6.43 -4.46
C ASN A 42 -7.02 5.43 -4.85
N GLY A 43 -7.67 4.86 -3.84
CA GLY A 43 -8.52 3.70 -4.04
C GLY A 43 -8.76 2.96 -2.74
N GLU A 44 -9.52 1.88 -2.84
CA GLU A 44 -9.87 1.01 -1.71
C GLU A 44 -9.78 -0.45 -2.17
N ILE A 45 -8.99 -1.27 -1.47
CA ILE A 45 -8.83 -2.69 -1.77
C ILE A 45 -9.77 -3.49 -0.88
N TYR A 46 -10.96 -3.80 -1.39
CA TYR A 46 -12.03 -4.46 -0.63
C TYR A 46 -11.65 -5.83 -0.09
N ASN A 47 -10.79 -6.58 -0.79
CA ASN A 47 -10.35 -7.91 -0.35
C ASN A 47 -9.03 -7.92 0.43
N TYR A 48 -8.63 -6.78 1.03
CA TYR A 48 -7.36 -6.67 1.73
C TYR A 48 -7.21 -7.65 2.91
N LEU A 49 -8.30 -8.02 3.58
CA LEU A 49 -8.27 -8.99 4.69
C LEU A 49 -7.92 -10.40 4.20
N GLU A 50 -8.52 -10.84 3.10
CA GLU A 50 -8.21 -12.11 2.45
C GLU A 50 -6.76 -12.11 1.95
N LEU A 51 -6.31 -11.00 1.35
CA LEU A 51 -4.93 -10.86 0.89
C LEU A 51 -3.94 -10.90 2.06
N ARG A 52 -4.25 -10.28 3.21
CA ARG A 52 -3.42 -10.39 4.43
C ARG A 52 -3.33 -11.83 4.93
N GLN A 53 -4.40 -12.61 4.83
CA GLN A 53 -4.40 -14.04 5.18
C GLN A 53 -3.54 -14.86 4.20
N GLU A 54 -3.61 -14.58 2.90
CA GLU A 54 -2.73 -15.21 1.89
C GLU A 54 -1.25 -14.87 2.10
N LEU A 55 -0.97 -13.71 2.71
CA LEU A 55 0.36 -13.20 3.01
C LEU A 55 0.73 -13.42 4.49
N SER A 56 0.39 -14.58 5.05
CA SER A 56 0.54 -14.87 6.50
C SER A 56 1.97 -14.77 7.05
N ASP A 57 2.97 -14.84 6.16
CA ASP A 57 4.39 -14.70 6.48
C ASP A 57 4.92 -13.25 6.40
N VAL A 58 4.07 -12.29 6.04
CA VAL A 58 4.40 -10.86 6.01
C VAL A 58 4.05 -10.20 7.33
N THR A 59 4.98 -9.40 7.86
CA THR A 59 4.68 -8.44 8.92
C THR A 59 4.31 -7.11 8.27
N PHE A 60 3.02 -6.77 8.33
CA PHE A 60 2.50 -5.49 7.85
C PHE A 60 2.86 -4.37 8.83
N ALA A 61 3.28 -3.23 8.29
CA ALA A 61 3.60 -2.03 9.04
C ALA A 61 2.35 -1.20 9.39
N THR A 62 1.27 -1.39 8.65
CA THR A 62 0.01 -0.63 8.80
C THR A 62 -1.19 -1.57 8.85
N ASN A 63 -2.37 -1.02 9.14
CA ASN A 63 -3.66 -1.68 8.94
C ASN A 63 -4.37 -1.20 7.65
N SER A 64 -3.70 -0.42 6.81
CA SER A 64 -4.26 0.05 5.54
C SER A 64 -4.57 -1.13 4.61
N ASP A 65 -5.70 -1.00 3.93
CA ASP A 65 -6.12 -1.83 2.81
C ASP A 65 -5.19 -1.70 1.60
N CYS A 66 -4.46 -0.59 1.49
CA CYS A 66 -3.52 -0.33 0.41
C CYS A 66 -2.16 -1.02 0.59
N GLU A 67 -1.85 -1.58 1.77
CA GLU A 67 -0.54 -2.22 2.01
C GLU A 67 -0.37 -3.62 1.38
N PRO A 68 -1.37 -4.53 1.39
CA PRO A 68 -1.24 -5.83 0.72
C PRO A 68 -0.81 -5.78 -0.76
N PRO A 69 -1.31 -4.84 -1.61
CA PRO A 69 -0.78 -4.64 -2.95
C PRO A 69 0.75 -4.47 -3.02
N LEU A 70 1.37 -3.74 -2.08
CA LEU A 70 2.82 -3.52 -2.03
C LEU A 70 3.59 -4.84 -1.89
N HIS A 71 3.13 -5.70 -0.97
CA HIS A 71 3.74 -7.01 -0.76
C HIS A 71 3.39 -8.02 -1.86
N LEU A 72 2.20 -7.94 -2.46
CA LEU A 72 1.85 -8.75 -3.63
C LEU A 72 2.72 -8.40 -4.83
N TYR A 73 3.02 -7.12 -5.07
CA TYR A 73 3.94 -6.69 -6.12
C TYR A 73 5.31 -7.33 -5.95
N ARG A 74 5.84 -7.38 -4.72
CA ARG A 74 7.11 -8.06 -4.43
C ARG A 74 7.10 -9.56 -4.78
N ARG A 75 5.96 -10.24 -4.64
CA ARG A 75 5.82 -11.69 -4.92
C ARG A 75 5.49 -12.01 -6.38
N ARG A 76 4.58 -11.24 -6.98
CA ARG A 76 3.94 -11.56 -8.27
C ARG A 76 4.39 -10.60 -9.39
N GLY A 77 5.23 -9.62 -9.08
CA GLY A 77 5.66 -8.60 -10.04
C GLY A 77 4.46 -7.86 -10.61
N GLU A 78 4.48 -7.58 -11.91
CA GLU A 78 3.44 -6.84 -12.63
C GLU A 78 2.07 -7.53 -12.62
N HIS A 79 2.01 -8.84 -12.33
CA HIS A 79 0.76 -9.59 -12.27
C HIS A 79 0.01 -9.44 -10.94
N PHE A 80 0.53 -8.70 -9.97
CA PHE A 80 -0.07 -8.57 -8.64
C PHE A 80 -1.52 -8.04 -8.69
N ALA A 81 -1.82 -7.15 -9.63
CA ALA A 81 -3.10 -6.47 -9.74
C ALA A 81 -4.27 -7.43 -10.02
N SER A 82 -4.02 -8.59 -10.63
CA SER A 82 -5.09 -9.55 -10.96
C SER A 82 -5.75 -10.18 -9.73
N ALA A 83 -5.13 -10.05 -8.55
CA ALA A 83 -5.67 -10.54 -7.29
C ALA A 83 -6.48 -9.48 -6.52
N LEU A 84 -6.45 -8.22 -6.97
CA LEU A 84 -7.09 -7.11 -6.27
C LEU A 84 -8.57 -7.04 -6.63
N ARG A 85 -9.40 -6.77 -5.62
CA ARG A 85 -10.80 -6.39 -5.78
C ARG A 85 -10.96 -5.02 -5.14
N GLY A 86 -11.22 -4.01 -5.95
CA GLY A 86 -11.19 -2.62 -5.52
C GLY A 86 -11.42 -1.67 -6.67
N MET A 87 -11.16 -0.40 -6.41
CA MET A 87 -11.12 0.67 -7.40
C MET A 87 -9.88 1.52 -7.19
#